data_AF-A0A936PLA1-F1
#
_entry.id   AF-A0A936PLA1-F1
#
_cell.length_a   1.000
_cell.length_b   1.000
_cell.length_c   1.000
_cell.angle_alpha   90.00
_cell.angle_beta   90.00
_cell.angle_gamma   90.00
#
_symmetry.space_group_name_H-M   'P 1'
#
loop_
_entity.id
_entity.type
_entity.pdbx_description
1 polymer ?
#
loop_
_entity_poly.entity_id
_entity_poly.type
_entity_poly.pdbx_seq_one_letter_code
_entity_poly.pdbx_strand_id
1 'polypeptide(L)' 'MNVIGPDKVSVPDYFTSFSIPGNRVTGGIGFILPNSGSSLPLQSFAVTIDSVEKFTGIDFFSALSDKQEKSKSKNPVY' A
#
# COMPACT_ATOMS: atom_id res chain seq x y z
N MET A 1 15.78 -11.83 -7.58
CA MET A 1 14.58 -12.62 -7.25
C MET A 1 15.03 -13.80 -6.40
N ASN A 2 14.70 -13.78 -5.12
CA ASN A 2 15.10 -14.82 -4.17
C ASN A 2 13.97 -15.85 -4.02
N VAL A 3 14.32 -17.12 -3.77
CA VAL A 3 13.35 -18.21 -3.59
C VAL A 3 13.76 -19.10 -2.40
N ILE A 4 12.79 -19.78 -1.79
CA ILE A 4 13.00 -20.74 -0.69
C ILE A 4 12.40 -22.12 -1.00
N GLY A 5 13.06 -23.16 -0.49
CA GLY A 5 12.56 -24.54 -0.54
C GLY A 5 12.61 -25.20 -1.93
N PRO A 6 12.26 -26.50 -1.99
CA PRO A 6 12.23 -27.26 -3.25
C PRO A 6 11.17 -26.74 -4.23
N ASP A 7 10.08 -26.17 -3.71
CA ASP A 7 8.98 -25.61 -4.50
C ASP A 7 9.29 -24.20 -5.05
N LYS A 8 10.50 -23.66 -4.77
CA LYS A 8 10.97 -22.35 -5.25
C LYS A 8 9.99 -21.22 -4.93
N VAL A 9 9.47 -21.19 -3.71
CA VAL A 9 8.55 -20.15 -3.25
C VAL A 9 9.26 -18.79 -3.31
N SER A 10 8.68 -17.84 -4.03
CA SER A 10 9.28 -16.51 -4.22
C SER A 10 9.28 -15.69 -2.94
N VAL A 11 10.38 -15.02 -2.65
CA VAL A 11 10.54 -14.10 -1.52
C VAL A 11 10.34 -12.67 -2.04
N PRO A 12 9.30 -11.93 -1.59
CA PRO A 12 9.06 -10.55 -2.00
C PRO A 12 10.15 -9.61 -1.49
N ASP A 13 10.51 -8.58 -2.27
CA ASP A 13 11.40 -7.52 -1.80
C ASP A 13 10.66 -6.50 -0.91
N TYR A 14 9.33 -6.38 -1.08
CA TYR A 14 8.48 -5.45 -0.36
C TYR A 14 7.12 -6.05 0.01
N PHE A 15 6.52 -5.53 1.06
CA PHE A 15 5.12 -5.74 1.42
C PHE A 15 4.35 -4.43 1.34
N THR A 16 3.09 -4.51 0.90
CA THR A 16 2.20 -3.35 0.81
C THR A 16 0.92 -3.59 1.59
N SER A 17 0.47 -2.61 2.37
CA SER A 17 -0.84 -2.62 3.02
C SER A 17 -1.46 -1.23 2.96
N PHE A 18 -2.77 -1.13 3.08
CA PHE A 18 -3.45 0.16 3.17
C PHE A 18 -4.71 0.05 4.02
N SER A 19 -5.15 1.19 4.56
CA SER A 19 -6.36 1.30 5.37
C SER A 19 -7.12 2.58 5.01
N ILE A 20 -8.45 2.46 5.00
CA ILE A 20 -9.36 3.57 4.76
C ILE A 20 -10.32 3.65 5.95
N PRO A 21 -10.50 4.82 6.58
CA PRO A 21 -11.52 4.99 7.61
C PRO A 21 -12.91 4.84 6.99
N GLY A 22 -13.68 3.85 7.47
CA GLY A 22 -14.99 3.51 6.91
C GLY A 22 -16.04 4.64 6.97
N ASN A 23 -15.86 5.62 7.86
CA ASN A 23 -16.78 6.73 8.06
C ASN A 23 -16.29 8.08 7.51
N ARG A 24 -15.08 8.15 6.90
CA ARG A 24 -14.55 9.40 6.35
C ARG A 24 -14.71 9.46 4.84
N VAL A 25 -15.16 10.61 4.34
CA VAL A 25 -15.28 10.90 2.91
C VAL A 25 -13.89 10.92 2.25
N THR A 26 -12.85 11.25 3.00
CA THR A 26 -11.48 11.42 2.47
C THR A 26 -10.40 10.75 3.34
N GLY A 27 -9.31 10.39 2.68
CA GLY A 27 -8.04 10.04 3.32
C GLY A 27 -7.89 8.57 3.70
N GLY A 28 -7.13 7.84 2.89
CA GLY A 28 -6.58 6.53 3.21
C GLY A 28 -5.05 6.61 3.39
N ILE A 29 -4.51 5.66 4.15
CA ILE A 29 -3.07 5.52 4.37
C ILE A 29 -2.60 4.22 3.74
N GLY A 30 -1.57 4.29 2.91
CA GLY A 30 -0.84 3.14 2.39
C GLY A 30 0.49 2.97 3.10
N PHE A 31 1.06 1.77 3.01
CA PHE A 31 2.38 1.43 3.52
C PHE A 31 3.14 0.61 2.48
N ILE A 32 4.42 0.92 2.29
CA ILE A 32 5.36 0.11 1.50
C ILE A 32 6.55 -0.21 2.41
N LEU A 33 6.69 -1.48 2.79
CA LEU A 33 7.72 -1.93 3.71
C LEU A 33 8.73 -2.81 2.97
N PRO A 34 10.04 -2.54 3.07
CA PRO A 34 11.04 -3.50 2.60
C PRO A 34 10.93 -4.81 3.40
N ASN A 35 11.17 -5.95 2.76
CA ASN A 35 11.21 -7.25 3.41
C ASN A 35 12.52 -7.41 4.22
N SER A 36 12.63 -6.60 5.26
CA SER A 36 13.77 -6.53 6.18
C SER A 36 13.29 -6.02 7.54
N GLY A 37 13.93 -6.47 8.63
CA GLY A 37 13.66 -5.93 9.96
C GLY A 37 13.90 -4.42 10.03
N SER A 38 13.05 -3.71 10.79
CA SER A 38 13.15 -2.27 11.02
C SER A 38 12.79 -1.92 12.45
N SER A 39 13.49 -0.95 13.03
CA SER A 39 13.15 -0.30 14.31
C SER A 39 12.47 1.07 14.14
N LEU A 40 12.26 1.50 12.88
CA LEU A 40 11.58 2.76 12.58
C LEU A 40 10.07 2.65 12.88
N PRO A 41 9.42 3.74 13.32
CA PRO A 41 7.98 3.75 13.50
C PRO A 41 7.26 3.52 12.16
N LEU A 42 6.11 2.86 12.20
CA LEU A 42 5.32 2.46 11.01
C LEU A 42 5.00 3.65 10.08
N GLN A 43 4.80 4.84 10.65
CA GLN A 43 4.55 6.09 9.94
C GLN A 43 5.68 6.48 8.99
N SER A 44 6.92 6.01 9.22
CA SER A 44 8.07 6.24 8.33
C SER A 44 7.90 5.57 6.97
N PHE A 45 7.01 4.58 6.88
CA PHE A 45 6.69 3.83 5.66
C PHE A 45 5.35 4.25 5.07
N ALA A 46 4.70 5.26 5.64
CA ALA A 46 3.39 5.72 5.20
C ALA A 46 3.49 6.46 3.85
N VAL A 47 2.62 6.08 2.93
CA VAL A 47 2.48 6.66 1.60
C VAL A 47 1.00 6.86 1.27
N THR A 48 0.72 7.55 0.16
CA THR A 48 -0.64 7.59 -0.39
C THR A 48 -1.03 6.25 -1.00
N ILE A 49 -2.33 5.96 -1.12
CA ILE A 49 -2.79 4.75 -1.81
C ILE A 49 -2.40 4.81 -3.30
N ASP A 50 -2.48 5.99 -3.93
CA ASP A 50 -1.98 6.21 -5.30
C ASP A 50 -0.52 5.74 -5.48
N SER A 51 0.33 5.94 -4.46
CA SER A 51 1.73 5.51 -4.51
C SER A 51 1.86 3.99 -4.44
N VAL A 52 0.98 3.33 -3.68
CA VAL A 52 0.94 1.87 -3.61
C VAL A 52 0.50 1.29 -4.95
N GLU A 53 -0.56 1.83 -5.56
CA GLU A 53 -1.07 1.38 -6.87
C GLU A 53 -0.02 1.58 -7.97
N LYS A 54 0.66 2.73 -7.98
CA LYS A 54 1.78 2.98 -8.90
C LYS A 54 2.94 2.00 -8.69
N PHE A 55 3.21 1.61 -7.45
CA PHE A 55 4.29 0.69 -7.10
C PHE A 55 3.96 -0.76 -7.50
N THR A 56 2.73 -1.20 -7.27
CA THR A 56 2.29 -2.57 -7.53
C THR A 56 1.79 -2.78 -8.96
N GLY A 57 1.35 -1.72 -9.64
CA GLY A 57 0.62 -1.80 -10.91
C GLY A 57 -0.82 -2.30 -10.77
N ILE A 58 -1.35 -2.34 -9.54
CA ILE A 58 -2.71 -2.81 -9.24
C ILE A 58 -3.60 -1.60 -8.97
N ASP A 59 -4.76 -1.55 -9.60
CA ASP A 59 -5.84 -0.62 -9.27
C ASP A 59 -6.74 -1.26 -8.20
N PHE A 60 -6.60 -0.81 -6.95
CA PHE A 60 -7.36 -1.35 -5.82
C PHE A 60 -8.81 -0.86 -5.80
N PHE A 61 -9.12 0.23 -6.52
CA PHE A 61 -10.42 0.87 -6.53
C PHE A 61 -11.10 0.85 -7.90
N SER A 62 -10.73 -0.08 -8.78
CA SER A 62 -11.32 -0.25 -10.12
C SER A 62 -12.86 -0.33 -10.19
N ALA A 63 -13.53 -0.59 -9.07
CA ALA A 63 -14.99 -0.57 -8.96
C ALA A 63 -15.60 0.82 -8.63
N LEU A 64 -14.77 1.81 -8.29
CA LEU A 64 -15.16 3.18 -7.99
C LEU A 64 -15.00 4.07 -9.23
N SER A 65 -15.77 5.15 -9.33
CA SER A 65 -15.48 6.19 -10.32
C SER A 65 -14.24 7.00 -9.91
N ASP A 66 -13.52 7.55 -10.89
CA ASP A 66 -12.36 8.41 -10.68
C ASP A 66 -12.62 9.52 -9.64
N LYS A 67 -13.84 10.08 -9.65
CA LYS A 67 -14.23 11.13 -8.71
C LYS A 67 -14.30 10.63 -7.26
N GLN A 68 -14.79 9.40 -7.07
CA GLN A 68 -14.86 8.77 -5.75
C GLN A 68 -13.48 8.39 -5.26
N GLU A 69 -12.66 7.77 -6.11
CA GLU A 69 -11.31 7.34 -5.79
C GLU A 69 -10.38 8.51 -5.42
N LYS A 70 -10.42 9.59 -6.22
CA LYS A 70 -9.62 10.80 -6.00
C LYS A 70 -9.83 11.45 -4.63
N SER A 71 -10.98 11.21 -4.00
CA SER A 71 -11.24 11.68 -2.63
C SER A 71 -10.57 10.80 -1.55
N LYS A 72 -10.34 9.52 -1.84
CA LYS A 72 -9.82 8.52 -0.91
C LYS A 72 -8.30 8.43 -0.93
N SER A 73 -7.67 8.62 -2.09
CA SER A 73 -6.28 8.23 -2.30
C SER A 73 -5.22 9.32 -2.05
N LYS A 74 -5.60 10.61 -2.08
CA LYS A 74 -4.64 11.71 -2.31
C LYS A 74 -3.95 12.33 -1.11
N ASN A 75 -4.43 12.10 0.11
CA ASN A 75 -3.78 12.62 1.31
C ASN A 75 -3.58 11.51 2.35
N PRO A 76 -2.33 11.26 2.80
CA PRO A 76 -2.11 10.45 3.99
C PRO A 76 -2.70 11.21 5.19
N VAL A 77 -3.53 10.53 5.97
CA VAL A 77 -4.05 11.06 7.24
C VAL A 77 -3.02 10.72 8.32
N TYR A 78 -2.30 11.72 8.82
CA TYR A 78 -1.38 11.58 9.95
C TYR A 78 -2.07 12.01 11.26
#